data_AF-A0A1Y3TNF4-F1
#
_entry.id   AF-A0A1Y3TNF4-F1
#
_cell.length_a   1.000
_cell.length_b   1.000
_cell.length_c   1.000
_cell.angle_alpha   90.00
_cell.angle_beta   90.00
_cell.angle_gamma   90.00
#
_symmetry.space_group_name_H-M   'P 1'
#
loop_
_entity.id
_entity.type
_entity.pdbx_description
1 polymer ?
#
loop_
_entity_poly.entity_id
_entity_poly.type
_entity_poly.pdbx_seq_one_letter_code
_entity_poly.pdbx_strand_id
1 'polypeptide(L)'
;MFDKNFGQFMTPYHVSHMMAEINLSDLSLDRKRGNNPISICDPCCGTGGMMIAAGNVIKDKNLNMKDFFFYAQDIDWMMAMSAYVQMSLHGQVGLVIVGNSLDLNSHSREFLDAGNSWITSPAYIYYPELLERLHVRTQMKKNGRVHEEREF
;
A
#
# COMPACT_ATOMS: atom_id res chain seq x y z
N MET A 1 -11.27 21.78 2.41
CA MET A 1 -11.35 20.31 2.35
C MET A 1 -10.62 19.74 3.56
N PHE A 2 -11.16 20.04 4.76
CA PHE A 2 -10.76 19.51 6.07
C PHE A 2 -12.02 19.57 6.89
N ASP A 3 -12.71 18.44 7.04
CA ASP A 3 -13.94 18.44 7.81
C ASP A 3 -13.62 18.06 9.26
N LYS A 4 -13.45 19.10 10.09
CA LYS A 4 -13.29 18.95 11.55
C LYS A 4 -14.44 18.18 12.18
N ASN A 5 -15.62 18.14 11.56
CA ASN A 5 -16.79 17.49 12.12
C ASN A 5 -16.73 15.97 12.05
N PHE A 6 -15.87 15.40 11.18
CA PHE A 6 -15.61 13.95 11.12
C PHE A 6 -14.41 13.50 11.97
N GLY A 7 -13.75 14.42 12.69
CA GLY A 7 -12.60 14.09 13.53
C GLY A 7 -11.34 13.67 12.75
N GLN A 8 -11.25 14.01 11.45
CA GLN A 8 -10.06 13.74 10.64
C GLN A 8 -8.94 14.73 10.99
N PHE A 9 -7.79 14.21 11.40
CA PHE A 9 -6.58 14.98 11.66
C PHE A 9 -5.47 14.50 10.74
N MET A 10 -4.85 15.42 10.00
CA MET A 10 -3.67 15.10 9.20
C MET A 10 -2.40 15.29 10.03
N THR A 11 -1.52 14.30 9.98
CA THR A 11 -0.17 14.42 10.51
C THR A 11 0.61 15.47 9.72
N PRO A 12 1.17 16.51 10.36
CA PRO A 12 2.04 17.46 9.67
C PRO A 12 3.25 16.76 9.05
N TYR A 13 3.62 17.16 7.84
CA TYR A 13 4.66 16.47 7.06
C TYR A 13 5.98 16.28 7.82
N HIS A 14 6.45 17.29 8.56
CA HIS A 14 7.69 17.21 9.32
C HIS A 14 7.65 16.13 10.42
N VAL A 15 6.48 15.89 11.03
CA VAL A 15 6.29 14.79 11.98
C VAL A 15 6.35 13.46 11.24
N SER A 16 5.65 13.34 10.11
CA SER A 16 5.72 12.14 9.26
C SER A 16 7.14 11.82 8.79
N HIS A 17 7.92 12.83 8.40
CA HIS A 17 9.32 12.68 7.98
C HIS A 17 10.21 12.20 9.13
N MET A 18 10.12 12.86 10.28
CA MET A 18 10.85 12.44 11.49
C MET A 18 10.54 10.98 11.84
N MET A 19 9.26 10.59 11.81
CA MET A 19 8.84 9.21 12.07
C MET A 19 9.41 8.23 11.03
N ALA A 20 9.42 8.60 9.75
CA ALA A 20 10.01 7.79 8.70
C ALA A 20 11.53 7.61 8.87
N GLU A 21 12.26 8.67 9.22
CA GLU A 21 13.71 8.60 9.48
C GLU A 21 14.05 7.68 10.64
N ILE A 22 13.26 7.72 11.72
CA ILE A 22 13.39 6.82 12.87
C ILE A 22 13.13 5.37 12.46
N ASN A 23 12.03 5.08 11.75
CA ASN A 23 11.67 3.70 11.39
C ASN A 23 12.63 3.11 10.34
N LEU A 24 13.17 3.95 9.46
CA LEU A 24 14.11 3.53 8.40
C LEU A 24 15.58 3.74 8.81
N SER A 25 15.87 3.98 10.10
CA SER A 25 17.24 4.25 10.57
C SER A 25 18.15 3.03 10.49
N ASP A 26 17.60 1.84 10.76
CA ASP A 26 18.35 0.57 10.75
C ASP A 26 17.62 -0.50 9.93
N LEU A 27 17.93 -0.55 8.64
CA LEU A 27 17.41 -1.57 7.72
C LEU A 27 18.31 -2.82 7.64
N SER A 28 19.36 -2.91 8.48
CA SER A 28 20.29 -4.04 8.47
C SER A 28 19.64 -5.34 8.96
N LEU A 29 18.59 -5.22 9.79
CA LEU A 29 17.81 -6.34 10.32
C LEU A 29 16.92 -6.99 9.24
N ASP A 30 16.41 -6.19 8.30
CA ASP A 30 15.49 -6.68 7.26
C ASP A 30 16.19 -7.27 6.03
N ARG A 31 17.43 -6.86 5.71
CA ARG A 31 18.23 -7.51 4.64
C ARG A 31 18.52 -9.00 4.90
N LYS A 32 18.33 -9.48 6.13
CA LYS A 32 18.47 -10.91 6.49
C LYS A 32 17.24 -11.75 6.12
N ARG A 33 16.13 -11.15 5.68
CA ARG A 33 14.85 -11.83 5.36
C ARG A 33 14.73 -12.38 3.93
N GLY A 34 15.84 -12.51 3.20
CA GLY A 34 15.84 -13.06 1.83
C GLY A 34 15.38 -12.05 0.78
N ASN A 35 14.79 -12.53 -0.32
CA ASN A 35 14.35 -11.70 -1.46
C ASN A 35 12.98 -11.00 -1.24
N ASN A 36 12.44 -11.00 -0.01
CA ASN A 36 11.13 -10.40 0.26
C ASN A 36 11.25 -8.88 0.50
N PRO A 37 10.33 -8.07 -0.04
CA PRO A 37 10.33 -6.63 0.19
C PRO A 37 10.00 -6.30 1.66
N ILE A 38 10.52 -5.16 2.12
CA ILE A 38 10.25 -4.60 3.44
C ILE A 38 8.87 -3.93 3.42
N SER A 39 7.98 -4.38 4.29
CA SER A 39 6.63 -3.81 4.39
C SER A 39 6.61 -2.49 5.16
N ILE A 40 5.94 -1.48 4.61
CA ILE A 40 5.65 -0.21 5.27
C ILE A 40 4.13 -0.08 5.36
N CYS A 41 3.59 0.04 6.57
CA CYS A 41 2.14 -0.01 6.80
C CYS A 41 1.64 1.25 7.52
N ASP A 42 0.50 1.78 7.06
CA ASP A 42 -0.26 2.84 7.71
C ASP A 42 -1.75 2.47 7.70
N PRO A 43 -2.32 2.03 8.84
CA PRO A 43 -3.68 1.54 8.94
C PRO A 43 -4.73 2.67 9.07
N CYS A 44 -4.33 3.94 9.09
CA CYS A 44 -5.25 5.08 9.09
C CYS A 44 -4.58 6.20 8.31
N CYS A 45 -4.37 5.94 7.02
CA CYS A 45 -3.36 6.64 6.24
C CYS A 45 -3.72 8.08 5.89
N GLY A 46 -4.98 8.47 6.06
CA GLY A 46 -5.50 9.73 5.58
C GLY A 46 -5.22 9.85 4.09
N THR A 47 -4.70 11.01 3.65
CA THR A 47 -4.27 11.16 2.27
C THR A 47 -2.91 10.51 1.97
N GLY A 48 -2.31 9.75 2.88
CA GLY A 48 -1.02 9.07 2.69
C GLY A 48 0.21 9.93 3.02
N GLY A 49 0.09 10.94 3.89
CA GLY A 49 1.22 11.83 4.25
C GLY A 49 2.44 11.08 4.81
N MET A 50 2.20 10.05 5.63
CA MET A 50 3.27 9.19 6.16
C MET A 50 3.89 8.30 5.07
N MET A 51 3.09 7.81 4.11
CA MET A 51 3.60 7.06 2.97
C MET A 51 4.55 7.90 2.11
N ILE A 52 4.17 9.13 1.81
CA ILE A 52 5.02 10.06 1.04
C ILE A 52 6.33 10.33 1.78
N ALA A 53 6.25 10.62 3.08
CA ALA A 53 7.44 10.87 3.90
C ALA A 53 8.39 9.66 3.91
N ALA A 54 7.86 8.45 4.06
CA ALA A 54 8.65 7.23 3.96
C ALA A 54 9.32 7.06 2.58
N GLY A 55 8.57 7.32 1.50
CA GLY A 55 9.10 7.30 0.15
C GLY A 55 10.23 8.32 -0.09
N ASN A 56 10.12 9.50 0.50
CA ASN A 56 11.16 10.53 0.43
C ASN A 56 12.41 10.10 1.20
N VAL A 57 12.27 9.59 2.43
CA VAL A 57 13.41 9.08 3.20
C VAL A 57 14.12 7.92 2.49
N ILE A 58 13.37 7.01 1.83
CA ILE A 58 13.96 5.94 1.01
C ILE A 58 14.81 6.52 -0.12
N LYS A 59 14.30 7.54 -0.83
CA LYS A 59 15.02 8.23 -1.90
C LYS A 59 16.27 8.96 -1.37
N ASP A 60 16.13 9.69 -0.26
CA ASP A 60 17.23 10.46 0.35
C ASP A 60 18.35 9.55 0.86
N LYS A 61 18.01 8.34 1.34
CA LYS A 61 18.98 7.30 1.71
C LYS A 61 19.53 6.51 0.52
N ASN A 62 19.15 6.87 -0.71
CA ASN A 62 19.55 6.22 -1.95
C ASN A 62 19.24 4.70 -1.96
N LEU A 63 18.10 4.33 -1.37
CA LEU A 63 17.61 2.96 -1.33
C LEU A 63 16.69 2.70 -2.53
N ASN A 64 16.62 1.45 -2.96
CA ASN A 64 15.77 1.07 -4.08
C ASN A 64 14.32 0.96 -3.61
N MET A 65 13.43 1.77 -4.19
CA MET A 65 12.00 1.78 -3.86
C MET A 65 11.33 0.40 -4.04
N LYS A 66 11.84 -0.43 -4.96
CA LYS A 66 11.31 -1.79 -5.21
C LYS A 66 11.55 -2.77 -4.07
N ASP A 67 12.49 -2.45 -3.19
CA ASP A 67 12.79 -3.29 -2.03
C ASP A 67 11.74 -3.07 -0.92
N PHE A 68 10.74 -2.20 -1.14
CA PHE A 68 9.69 -1.86 -0.19
C PHE A 68 8.30 -2.11 -0.78
N PHE A 69 7.37 -2.56 0.07
CA PHE A 69 5.96 -2.70 -0.28
C PHE A 69 5.09 -1.92 0.71
N PHE A 70 4.25 -1.03 0.20
CA PHE A 70 3.45 -0.12 1.01
C PHE A 70 2.02 -0.64 1.19
N TYR A 71 1.50 -0.59 2.41
CA TYR A 71 0.12 -0.94 2.76
C TYR A 71 -0.55 0.27 3.40
N ALA A 72 -1.39 0.96 2.64
CA ALA A 72 -2.14 2.11 3.12
C ALA A 72 -3.60 1.73 3.30
N GLN A 73 -4.18 2.00 4.46
CA GLN A 73 -5.59 1.75 4.70
C GLN A 73 -6.25 2.95 5.37
N ASP A 74 -7.45 3.28 4.93
CA ASP A 74 -8.30 4.25 5.61
C ASP A 74 -9.76 3.82 5.56
N ILE A 75 -10.54 4.22 6.56
CA ILE A 75 -11.98 3.97 6.57
C ILE A 75 -12.72 4.91 5.59
N ASP A 76 -12.15 6.08 5.33
CA ASP A 76 -12.70 7.08 4.40
C ASP A 76 -12.20 6.83 2.97
N TRP A 77 -13.15 6.68 2.05
CA TRP A 77 -12.89 6.47 0.64
C TRP A 77 -12.03 7.56 -0.01
N MET A 78 -12.37 8.83 0.23
CA MET A 78 -11.64 9.95 -0.40
C MET A 78 -10.21 10.04 0.14
N MET A 79 -10.02 9.77 1.42
CA MET A 79 -8.70 9.75 2.04
C MET A 79 -7.83 8.66 1.42
N ALA A 80 -8.30 7.41 1.43
CA ALA A 80 -7.59 6.30 0.82
C ALA A 80 -7.30 6.55 -0.68
N MET A 81 -8.27 7.07 -1.44
CA MET A 81 -8.05 7.35 -2.87
C MET A 81 -7.06 8.48 -3.11
N SER A 82 -7.01 9.47 -2.21
CA SER A 82 -5.97 10.49 -2.23
C SER A 82 -4.58 9.87 -1.98
N ALA A 83 -4.47 8.93 -1.03
CA ALA A 83 -3.24 8.16 -0.80
C ALA A 83 -2.85 7.35 -2.04
N TYR A 84 -3.80 6.66 -2.69
CA TYR A 84 -3.56 5.91 -3.91
C TYR A 84 -2.93 6.75 -5.03
N VAL A 85 -3.48 7.94 -5.29
CA VAL A 85 -2.93 8.85 -6.30
C VAL A 85 -1.52 9.29 -5.91
N GLN A 86 -1.33 9.72 -4.66
CA GLN A 86 -0.03 10.21 -4.20
C GLN A 86 1.04 9.11 -4.27
N MET A 87 0.73 7.89 -3.81
CA MET A 87 1.65 6.76 -3.86
C MET A 87 2.02 6.37 -5.29
N SER A 88 1.02 6.32 -6.18
CA SER A 88 1.24 5.99 -7.60
C SER A 88 2.15 7.00 -8.28
N LEU A 89 1.97 8.30 -8.01
CA LEU A 89 2.83 9.36 -8.55
C LEU A 89 4.24 9.37 -7.93
N HIS A 90 4.38 8.90 -6.68
CA HIS A 90 5.69 8.83 -6.01
C HIS A 90 6.53 7.62 -6.42
N GLY A 91 5.99 6.71 -7.22
CA GLY A 91 6.68 5.49 -7.67
C GLY A 91 6.68 4.37 -6.63
N GLN A 92 5.77 4.43 -5.66
CA GLN A 92 5.69 3.46 -4.56
C GLN A 92 4.91 2.23 -5.00
N VAL A 93 5.43 1.05 -4.72
CA VAL A 93 4.72 -0.22 -4.92
C VAL A 93 3.89 -0.49 -3.69
N GLY A 94 2.58 -0.59 -3.84
CA GLY A 94 1.74 -0.91 -2.70
C GLY A 94 0.31 -1.25 -3.01
N LEU A 95 -0.40 -1.52 -1.92
CA LEU A 95 -1.83 -1.76 -1.84
C LEU A 95 -2.47 -0.64 -1.02
N VAL A 96 -3.56 -0.09 -1.53
CA VAL A 96 -4.41 0.87 -0.84
C VAL A 96 -5.76 0.23 -0.57
N ILE A 97 -6.25 0.30 0.66
CA ILE A 97 -7.48 -0.36 1.11
C ILE A 97 -8.44 0.70 1.69
N VAL A 98 -9.70 0.60 1.32
CA VAL A 98 -10.80 1.31 1.98
C VAL A 98 -11.50 0.33 2.92
N GLY A 99 -11.42 0.60 4.22
CA GLY A 99 -12.08 -0.24 5.22
C GLY A 99 -11.60 0.02 6.64
N ASN A 100 -12.35 -0.52 7.60
CA ASN A 100 -12.03 -0.41 9.02
C ASN A 100 -10.87 -1.33 9.40
N SER A 101 -9.69 -0.78 9.65
CA SER A 101 -8.48 -1.54 10.03
C SER A 101 -8.60 -2.31 11.36
N LEU A 102 -9.62 -2.02 12.18
CA LEU A 102 -9.94 -2.80 13.38
C LEU A 102 -10.83 -4.02 13.08
N ASP A 103 -11.43 -4.09 11.90
CA ASP A 103 -12.19 -5.25 11.42
C ASP A 103 -11.31 -6.10 10.50
N LEU A 104 -11.00 -7.32 10.94
CA LEU A 104 -10.20 -8.28 10.18
C LEU A 104 -10.84 -8.69 8.85
N ASN A 105 -12.14 -8.43 8.65
CA ASN A 105 -12.85 -8.69 7.39
C ASN A 105 -12.76 -7.52 6.40
N SER A 106 -12.18 -6.38 6.80
CA SER A 106 -12.02 -5.20 5.92
C SER A 106 -10.95 -5.40 4.84
N HIS A 107 -10.02 -6.33 5.07
CA HIS A 107 -9.01 -6.70 4.08
C HIS A 107 -9.63 -7.62 3.03
N SER A 108 -9.51 -7.24 1.75
CA SER A 108 -9.85 -8.17 0.67
C SER A 108 -8.96 -9.40 0.80
N ARG A 109 -9.58 -10.60 0.88
CA ARG A 109 -8.85 -11.88 0.95
C ARG A 109 -8.05 -12.17 -0.33
N GLU A 110 -8.33 -11.42 -1.38
CA GLU A 110 -7.61 -11.40 -2.64
C GLU A 110 -7.00 -10.02 -2.85
N PHE A 111 -5.90 -9.95 -3.60
CA PHE A 111 -5.17 -8.70 -3.86
C PHE A 111 -6.02 -7.61 -4.54
N LEU A 112 -7.14 -7.97 -5.18
CA LEU A 112 -8.08 -7.08 -5.89
C LEU A 112 -9.44 -7.79 -6.00
N ASP A 113 -10.40 -7.63 -5.07
CA ASP A 113 -11.65 -8.39 -5.22
C ASP A 113 -12.96 -7.87 -4.63
N ALA A 114 -13.09 -6.59 -4.27
CA ALA A 114 -14.42 -6.08 -3.91
C ALA A 114 -14.66 -4.59 -4.19
N GLY A 115 -13.78 -3.93 -4.95
CA GLY A 115 -13.85 -2.48 -5.14
C GLY A 115 -13.55 -1.70 -3.86
N ASN A 116 -12.86 -2.33 -2.89
CA ASN A 116 -12.37 -1.71 -1.67
C ASN A 116 -10.83 -1.77 -1.54
N SER A 117 -10.12 -2.24 -2.57
CA SER A 117 -8.66 -2.30 -2.59
C SER A 117 -8.08 -2.05 -3.99
N TRP A 118 -6.93 -1.37 -4.05
CA TRP A 118 -6.26 -0.97 -5.29
C TRP A 118 -4.76 -1.14 -5.17
N ILE A 119 -4.19 -1.76 -6.19
CA ILE A 119 -2.75 -1.85 -6.35
C ILE A 119 -2.26 -0.62 -7.11
N THR A 120 -1.27 0.07 -6.57
CA THR A 120 -0.66 1.25 -7.18
C THR A 120 -0.03 0.91 -8.53
N SER A 121 -0.09 1.84 -9.49
CA SER A 121 0.44 1.62 -10.85
C SER A 121 1.89 1.11 -10.92
N PRO A 122 2.85 1.55 -10.08
CA PRO A 122 4.23 1.05 -10.09
C PRO A 122 4.36 -0.46 -9.89
N ALA A 123 3.41 -1.11 -9.19
CA ALA A 123 3.45 -2.55 -9.01
C ALA A 123 3.36 -3.31 -10.33
N TYR A 124 2.59 -2.81 -11.31
CA TYR A 124 2.50 -3.44 -12.63
C TYR A 124 3.76 -3.26 -13.49
N ILE A 125 4.58 -2.26 -13.17
CA ILE A 125 5.85 -2.01 -13.85
C ILE A 125 6.95 -2.90 -13.27
N TYR A 126 6.94 -3.08 -11.95
CA TYR A 126 8.00 -3.82 -11.25
C TYR A 126 7.69 -5.31 -11.06
N TYR A 127 6.41 -5.71 -11.13
CA TYR A 127 5.93 -7.09 -10.99
C TYR A 127 4.93 -7.41 -12.11
N PRO A 128 5.36 -7.50 -13.38
CA PRO A 128 4.48 -7.75 -14.53
C PRO A 128 3.68 -9.06 -14.43
N GLU A 129 4.22 -10.07 -13.75
CA GLU A 129 3.54 -11.34 -13.44
C GLU A 129 2.23 -11.14 -12.67
N LEU A 130 2.09 -10.03 -11.95
CA LEU A 130 0.84 -9.67 -11.28
C LEU A 130 -0.29 -9.40 -12.28
N LEU A 131 0.00 -8.73 -13.41
CA LEU A 131 -0.99 -8.52 -14.47
C LEU A 131 -1.46 -9.84 -15.06
N GLU A 132 -0.53 -10.78 -15.29
CA GLU A 132 -0.84 -12.10 -15.82
C GLU A 132 -1.76 -12.87 -14.86
N ARG A 133 -1.44 -12.89 -13.56
CA ARG A 133 -2.28 -13.52 -12.53
C ARG A 133 -3.69 -12.92 -12.49
N LEU A 134 -3.81 -11.60 -12.58
CA LEU A 134 -5.10 -10.91 -12.59
C LEU A 134 -5.91 -11.20 -13.86
N HIS A 135 -5.23 -11.26 -15.01
CA HIS A 135 -5.85 -11.62 -16.28
C HIS A 135 -6.42 -13.04 -16.24
N VAL A 136 -5.63 -14.02 -15.78
CA VAL A 136 -6.05 -15.42 -15.63
C VAL A 136 -7.24 -15.53 -14.67
N ARG A 137 -7.20 -14.89 -13.51
CA ARG A 137 -8.33 -14.88 -12.56
C ARG A 137 -9.61 -14.29 -13.15
N THR A 138 -9.49 -13.21 -13.91
CA THR A 138 -10.64 -12.59 -14.59
C THR A 138 -11.27 -13.55 -15.59
N GLN A 139 -10.47 -14.33 -16.33
CA GLN A 139 -10.98 -15.38 -17.22
C GLN A 139 -11.61 -16.56 -16.45
N MET A 140 -10.98 -17.01 -15.37
CA MET A 140 -11.51 -18.06 -14.49
C MET A 140 -12.89 -17.71 -13.91
N LYS A 141 -13.05 -16.47 -13.42
CA LYS A 141 -14.33 -15.93 -12.90
C LYS A 141 -15.40 -15.88 -14.00
N LYS A 142 -15.07 -15.41 -15.21
CA LYS A 142 -16.00 -15.43 -16.36
C LYS A 142 -16.44 -16.85 -16.74
N ASN A 143 -15.57 -17.84 -16.55
CA ASN A 143 -15.81 -19.23 -16.93
C ASN A 143 -16.41 -20.08 -15.78
N GLY A 144 -16.72 -19.49 -14.61
CA GLY A 144 -17.30 -20.19 -13.47
C GLY A 144 -16.38 -21.17 -12.76
N ARG A 145 -15.06 -21.07 -12.96
CA ARG A 145 -14.04 -22.00 -12.41
C ARG A 145 -13.21 -21.29 -11.33
N VAL A 146 -13.77 -21.05 -10.15
CA VAL A 146 -13.07 -20.28 -9.08
C VAL A 146 -12.49 -21.18 -7.97
N HIS A 147 -12.71 -22.50 -8.03
CA HIS A 147 -12.17 -23.43 -7.04
C HIS A 147 -11.03 -24.25 -7.64
N GLU A 148 -9.81 -23.73 -7.63
CA GLU A 148 -8.57 -24.51 -7.45
C GLU A 148 -7.35 -23.58 -7.49
N GLU A 149 -6.31 -23.96 -6.76
CA GLU A 149 -5.00 -23.30 -6.62
C GLU A 149 -4.92 -22.12 -5.63
N ARG A 150 -4.72 -22.52 -4.36
CA ARG A 150 -4.10 -21.70 -3.31
C ARG A 150 -2.63 -22.10 -3.23
N GLU A 151 -1.70 -21.18 -3.51
CA GLU A 151 -0.31 -21.31 -3.04
C GLU A 151 0.20 -19.96 -2.50
N PHE A 152 0.91 -20.04 -1.38
CA PHE A 152 1.62 -18.96 -0.68
C PHE A 152 2.97 -18.68 -1.33
#